data_AF-A0A351KSU7-F1
#
_entry.id   AF-A0A351KSU7-F1
#
_cell.length_a   1.000
_cell.length_b   1.000
_cell.length_c   1.000
_cell.angle_alpha   90.00
_cell.angle_beta   90.00
_cell.angle_gamma   90.00
#
_symmetry.space_group_name_H-M   'P 1'
#
loop_
_entity.id
_entity.type
_entity.pdbx_description
1 polymer ?
#
loop_
_entity_poly.entity_id
_entity_poly.type
_entity_poly.pdbx_seq_one_letter_code
_entity_poly.pdbx_strand_id
1 'polypeptide(L)'
;SGVRSDKDRQVLMEVMPRVEYSSLAPGEAMVAAIRGAGDALGFAKEGIQLRITGAAALSIDELKSASLGAQMASFGSFAGVALVMLVGLRSLWLVFAVQMGLILGLIFTAFFAAIALGQLNLISVAFSVMYIGIGADYAIYLCLRYRELSGSSRHHRAALKRAVRHVGGSLEIGTLTTAIGFFCFIPTSYRGVAELGIISGAGMFISLFITLLVLPAFLCLRRPKAFQDQAQVQEGRMSRLAGRILGYPIRHSRAVLIGAAILGLISSLALEQSRFDQNPLNLQDPSSESVQTFRELLKEGGHSPWSLTVLAANEEEATSLQSKLARLSSVDSVVTVRSFIPEEQEEKLTLIDQLSVTLGSRLTAPSKDLPVEDAERALSGLRGFQADLASALYRHPNEEGASKGTRLELNLVRTLDHLETLDAPVKATYLARLDHMLVGELRPNLDRLQDAMKADLV
;
A
#
# COMPACT_ATOMS: atom_id res chain seq x y z
N SER A 1 -1.65 24.69 22.99
CA SER A 1 -1.41 23.54 22.10
C SER A 1 -2.74 22.95 21.67
N GLY A 2 -3.34 23.47 20.61
CA GLY A 2 -4.54 22.90 20.00
C GLY A 2 -4.17 22.48 18.60
N VAL A 3 -4.17 21.17 18.34
CA VAL A 3 -4.02 20.62 16.99
C VAL A 3 -5.23 21.09 16.20
N ARG A 4 -5.03 22.04 15.27
CA ARG A 4 -6.03 22.38 14.25
C ARG A 4 -6.33 21.09 13.48
N SER A 5 -7.61 20.74 13.37
CA SER A 5 -8.07 19.67 12.49
C SER A 5 -7.73 20.07 11.05
N ASP A 6 -6.98 19.24 10.33
CA ASP A 6 -6.45 19.53 8.98
C ASP A 6 -7.55 19.65 7.90
N LYS A 7 -8.80 19.32 8.26
CA LYS A 7 -10.01 19.40 7.42
C LYS A 7 -10.18 20.71 6.64
N ASP A 8 -9.85 21.86 7.23
CA ASP A 8 -10.07 23.17 6.60
C ASP A 8 -8.97 23.56 5.58
N ARG A 9 -8.00 22.68 5.31
CA ARG A 9 -6.87 22.95 4.39
C ARG A 9 -6.75 21.94 3.23
N GLN A 10 -7.66 20.98 3.14
CA GLN A 10 -7.65 19.97 2.10
C GLN A 10 -8.66 20.31 1.01
N VAL A 11 -8.24 20.20 -0.25
CA VAL A 11 -9.12 20.31 -1.42
C VAL A 11 -9.12 18.98 -2.14
N LEU A 12 -10.31 18.39 -2.29
CA LEU A 12 -10.50 17.13 -2.98
C LEU A 12 -10.90 17.40 -4.43
N MET A 13 -10.24 16.71 -5.35
CA MET A 13 -10.59 16.73 -6.76
C MET A 13 -10.73 15.30 -7.26
N GLU A 14 -11.93 14.94 -7.69
CA GLU A 14 -12.19 13.62 -8.26
C GLU A 14 -11.99 13.68 -9.79
N VAL A 15 -11.17 12.76 -10.31
CA VAL A 15 -10.88 12.66 -11.74
C VAL A 15 -11.22 11.24 -12.18
N MET A 16 -12.16 11.13 -13.12
CA MET A 16 -12.51 9.82 -13.68
C MET A 16 -11.49 9.41 -14.76
N PRO A 17 -10.78 8.28 -14.58
CA PRO A 17 -9.83 7.81 -15.59
C PRO A 17 -10.55 7.34 -16.85
N ARG A 18 -9.94 7.59 -18.02
CA ARG A 18 -10.18 6.75 -19.20
C ARG A 18 -9.34 5.50 -19.07
N VAL A 19 -9.98 4.39 -18.72
CA VAL A 19 -9.27 3.12 -18.48
C VAL A 19 -9.02 2.41 -19.79
N GLU A 20 -7.76 2.37 -20.23
CA GLU A 20 -7.31 1.48 -21.30
C GLU A 20 -6.94 0.12 -20.72
N TYR A 21 -7.86 -0.84 -20.82
CA TYR A 21 -7.69 -2.20 -20.28
C TYR A 21 -6.58 -3.02 -20.96
N SER A 22 -5.97 -2.52 -22.05
CA SER A 22 -4.82 -3.12 -22.73
C SER A 22 -3.47 -2.71 -22.16
N SER A 23 -3.42 -1.71 -21.27
CA SER A 23 -2.18 -1.26 -20.63
C SER A 23 -1.83 -2.13 -19.42
N LEU A 24 -0.52 -2.37 -19.19
CA LEU A 24 0.00 -3.08 -18.02
C LEU A 24 -0.27 -2.32 -16.70
N ALA A 25 -0.37 -0.99 -16.75
CA ALA A 25 -0.64 -0.14 -15.60
C ALA A 25 -1.74 0.89 -15.96
N PRO A 26 -3.01 0.46 -15.99
CA PRO A 26 -4.11 1.36 -16.32
C PRO A 26 -4.17 2.51 -15.30
N GLY A 27 -4.02 3.74 -15.80
CA GLY A 27 -4.03 4.95 -14.96
C GLY A 27 -2.64 5.53 -14.64
N GLU A 28 -1.53 4.87 -14.98
CA GLU A 28 -0.19 5.43 -14.75
C GLU A 28 -0.01 6.75 -15.50
N ALA A 29 -0.44 6.81 -16.77
CA ALA A 29 -0.43 8.03 -17.56
C ALA A 29 -1.29 9.14 -16.94
N MET A 30 -2.42 8.79 -16.32
CA MET A 30 -3.29 9.76 -15.62
C MET A 30 -2.59 10.30 -14.37
N VAL A 31 -2.05 9.42 -13.52
CA VAL A 31 -1.33 9.82 -12.30
C VAL A 31 -0.13 10.69 -12.66
N ALA A 32 0.63 10.32 -13.71
CA ALA A 32 1.74 11.11 -14.21
C ALA A 32 1.29 12.48 -14.75
N ALA A 33 0.17 12.55 -15.48
CA ALA A 33 -0.38 13.81 -15.97
C ALA A 33 -0.84 14.72 -14.84
N ILE A 34 -1.50 14.18 -13.80
CA ILE A 34 -1.93 14.96 -12.63
C ILE A 34 -0.72 15.50 -11.87
N ARG A 35 0.31 14.68 -11.64
CA ARG A 35 1.56 15.14 -11.00
C ARG A 35 2.26 16.21 -11.84
N GLY A 36 2.38 15.98 -13.16
CA GLY A 36 2.97 16.95 -14.08
C GLY A 36 2.23 18.28 -14.12
N ALA A 37 0.90 18.27 -14.02
CA ALA A 37 0.10 19.49 -13.90
C ALA A 37 0.36 20.23 -12.58
N GLY A 38 0.44 19.50 -11.45
CA GLY A 38 0.78 20.09 -10.15
C GLY A 38 2.19 20.70 -10.11
N ASP A 39 3.15 20.05 -10.76
CA ASP A 39 4.52 20.55 -10.88
C ASP A 39 4.58 21.80 -11.78
N ALA A 40 3.85 21.79 -12.90
CA ALA A 40 3.76 22.93 -13.82
C ALA A 40 3.10 24.17 -13.19
N LEU A 41 2.09 23.96 -12.34
CA LEU A 41 1.44 25.01 -11.55
C LEU A 41 2.28 25.46 -10.35
N GLY A 42 3.34 24.71 -9.99
CA GLY A 42 4.23 25.10 -8.91
C GLY A 42 3.65 24.89 -7.52
N PHE A 43 2.74 23.94 -7.32
CA PHE A 43 2.10 23.65 -6.02
C PHE A 43 3.11 23.50 -4.87
N ALA A 44 4.24 22.82 -5.11
CA ALA A 44 5.29 22.68 -4.12
C ALA A 44 5.91 24.02 -3.67
N LYS A 45 5.97 25.02 -4.56
CA LYS A 45 6.50 26.37 -4.24
C LYS A 45 5.51 27.19 -3.40
N GLU A 46 4.22 26.95 -3.58
CA GLU A 46 3.14 27.57 -2.80
C GLU A 46 2.86 26.85 -1.47
N GLY A 47 3.60 25.78 -1.17
CA GLY A 47 3.41 24.98 0.05
C GLY A 47 2.20 24.03 -0.02
N ILE A 48 1.68 23.76 -1.21
CA ILE A 48 0.55 22.84 -1.44
C ILE A 48 1.11 21.44 -1.71
N GLN A 49 0.68 20.47 -0.90
CA GLN A 49 1.06 19.06 -1.06
C GLN A 49 0.00 18.31 -1.89
N LEU A 50 0.36 17.92 -3.11
CA LEU A 50 -0.50 17.08 -3.95
C LEU A 50 -0.35 15.61 -3.56
N ARG A 51 -1.46 14.95 -3.24
CA ARG A 51 -1.52 13.51 -2.93
C ARG A 51 -2.60 12.83 -3.78
N ILE A 52 -2.34 11.62 -4.25
CA ILE A 52 -3.24 10.91 -5.15
C ILE A 52 -3.63 9.56 -4.54
N THR A 53 -4.93 9.26 -4.53
CA THR A 53 -5.48 7.97 -4.08
C THR A 53 -6.69 7.54 -4.92
N GLY A 54 -7.29 6.42 -4.57
CA GLY A 54 -8.38 5.77 -5.31
C GLY A 54 -7.95 4.48 -6.00
N ALA A 55 -8.90 3.76 -6.58
CA ALA A 55 -8.69 2.41 -7.10
C ALA A 55 -7.50 2.31 -8.08
N ALA A 56 -7.37 3.27 -9.00
CA ALA A 56 -6.27 3.30 -9.96
C ALA A 56 -4.90 3.49 -9.28
N ALA A 57 -4.77 4.49 -8.42
CA ALA A 57 -3.52 4.78 -7.71
C ALA A 57 -3.10 3.62 -6.78
N LEU A 58 -4.06 3.04 -6.05
CA LEU A 58 -3.82 1.86 -5.20
C LEU A 58 -3.31 0.68 -6.02
N SER A 59 -3.91 0.40 -7.18
CA SER A 59 -3.49 -0.72 -8.04
C SER A 59 -2.08 -0.53 -8.62
N ILE A 60 -1.69 0.71 -8.95
CA ILE A 60 -0.36 1.05 -9.47
C ILE A 60 0.68 0.88 -8.37
N ASP A 61 0.42 1.43 -7.17
CA ASP A 61 1.31 1.28 -6.03
C ASP A 61 1.44 -0.19 -5.62
N GLU A 62 0.36 -0.96 -5.66
CA GLU A 62 0.38 -2.41 -5.40
C GLU A 62 1.24 -3.16 -6.41
N LEU A 63 1.10 -2.87 -7.72
CA LEU A 63 1.93 -3.44 -8.77
C LEU A 63 3.41 -3.07 -8.61
N LYS A 64 3.69 -1.81 -8.24
CA LYS A 64 5.05 -1.32 -8.01
C LYS A 64 5.71 -1.99 -6.80
N SER A 65 5.04 -2.01 -5.63
CA SER A 65 5.57 -2.64 -4.43
C SER A 65 5.74 -4.15 -4.60
N ALA A 66 4.79 -4.83 -5.26
CA ALA A 66 4.91 -6.25 -5.54
C ALA A 66 6.04 -6.57 -6.53
N SER A 67 6.21 -5.78 -7.61
CA SER A 67 7.27 -6.03 -8.60
C SER A 67 8.67 -5.80 -8.03
N LEU A 68 8.86 -4.75 -7.22
CA LEU A 68 10.11 -4.51 -6.48
C LEU A 68 10.38 -5.63 -5.48
N GLY A 69 9.36 -6.02 -4.70
CA GLY A 69 9.44 -7.14 -3.76
C GLY A 69 9.81 -8.45 -4.46
N ALA A 70 9.20 -8.75 -5.60
CA ALA A 70 9.48 -9.94 -6.40
C ALA A 70 10.91 -9.94 -6.97
N GLN A 71 11.41 -8.80 -7.44
CA GLN A 71 12.80 -8.67 -7.91
C GLN A 71 13.80 -8.91 -6.78
N MET A 72 13.59 -8.26 -5.63
CA MET A 72 14.44 -8.43 -4.44
C MET A 72 14.41 -9.88 -3.93
N ALA A 73 13.22 -10.47 -3.85
CA ALA A 73 13.04 -11.86 -3.42
C ALA A 73 13.65 -12.85 -4.41
N SER A 74 13.54 -12.61 -5.73
CA SER A 74 14.15 -13.45 -6.76
C SER A 74 15.67 -13.39 -6.68
N PHE A 75 16.25 -12.19 -6.57
CA PHE A 75 17.70 -12.03 -6.41
C PHE A 75 18.19 -12.68 -5.12
N GLY A 76 17.50 -12.45 -4.01
CA GLY A 76 17.79 -13.07 -2.72
C GLY A 76 17.71 -14.60 -2.76
N SER A 77 16.71 -15.15 -3.46
CA SER A 77 16.53 -16.60 -3.64
C SER A 77 17.63 -17.20 -4.51
N PHE A 78 17.98 -16.57 -5.64
CA PHE A 78 19.09 -17.01 -6.48
C PHE A 78 20.42 -16.99 -5.72
N ALA A 79 20.69 -15.92 -4.97
CA ALA A 79 21.89 -15.81 -4.15
C ALA A 79 21.90 -16.85 -3.02
N GLY A 80 20.76 -17.07 -2.36
CA GLY A 80 20.58 -18.07 -1.31
C GLY A 80 20.82 -19.49 -1.82
N VAL A 81 20.19 -19.88 -2.94
CA VAL A 81 20.41 -21.17 -3.59
C VAL A 81 21.88 -21.34 -3.99
N ALA A 82 22.49 -20.32 -4.60
CA ALA A 82 23.90 -20.35 -4.97
C ALA A 82 24.81 -20.54 -3.75
N LEU A 83 24.52 -19.87 -2.63
CA LEU A 83 25.26 -20.00 -1.37
C LEU A 83 25.11 -21.41 -0.78
N VAL A 84 23.89 -21.93 -0.69
CA VAL A 84 23.62 -23.30 -0.19
C VAL A 84 24.34 -24.33 -1.04
N MET A 85 24.28 -24.19 -2.37
CA MET A 85 25.02 -25.06 -3.28
C MET A 85 26.54 -24.89 -3.16
N LEU A 86 27.05 -23.68 -2.96
CA LEU A 86 28.47 -23.44 -2.78
C LEU A 86 28.98 -24.12 -1.50
N VAL A 87 28.22 -24.05 -0.41
CA VAL A 87 28.53 -24.72 0.85
C VAL A 87 28.41 -26.25 0.70
N GLY A 88 27.33 -26.73 0.09
CA GLY A 88 27.00 -28.15 -0.02
C GLY A 88 27.84 -28.90 -1.06
N LEU A 89 28.08 -28.31 -2.23
CA LEU A 89 28.78 -28.93 -3.37
C LEU A 89 30.23 -28.44 -3.54
N ARG A 90 30.59 -27.28 -2.97
CA ARG A 90 31.94 -26.67 -3.05
C ARG A 90 32.49 -26.58 -4.47
N SER A 91 31.61 -26.30 -5.44
CA SER A 91 32.02 -26.23 -6.84
C SER A 91 31.24 -25.19 -7.62
N LEU A 92 31.96 -24.16 -8.06
CA LEU A 92 31.40 -23.08 -8.87
C LEU A 92 30.79 -23.57 -10.18
N TRP A 93 31.28 -24.68 -10.74
CA TRP A 93 30.70 -25.24 -11.96
C TRP A 93 29.33 -25.88 -11.74
N LEU A 94 29.16 -26.64 -10.65
CA LEU A 94 27.87 -27.24 -10.33
C LEU A 94 26.86 -26.16 -9.95
N VAL A 95 27.29 -25.16 -9.17
CA VAL A 95 26.47 -23.97 -8.86
C VAL A 95 26.02 -23.32 -10.17
N PHE A 96 26.95 -22.99 -11.06
CA PHE A 96 26.62 -22.36 -12.35
C PHE A 96 25.66 -23.21 -13.19
N ALA A 97 25.89 -24.53 -13.29
CA ALA A 97 25.02 -25.44 -14.03
C ALA A 97 23.57 -25.42 -13.51
N VAL A 98 23.39 -25.41 -12.19
CA VAL A 98 22.06 -25.34 -11.58
C VAL A 98 21.43 -23.96 -11.75
N GLN A 99 22.18 -22.87 -11.57
CA GLN A 99 21.65 -21.52 -11.82
C GLN A 99 21.18 -21.37 -13.27
N MET A 100 21.93 -21.90 -14.24
CA MET A 100 21.52 -21.89 -15.65
C MET A 100 20.26 -22.74 -15.89
N GLY A 101 20.16 -23.90 -15.24
CA GLY A 101 18.96 -24.73 -15.28
C GLY A 101 17.73 -24.00 -14.73
N LEU A 102 17.88 -23.29 -13.60
CA LEU A 102 16.81 -22.50 -13.01
C LEU A 102 16.35 -21.36 -13.91
N ILE A 103 17.29 -20.62 -14.52
CA ILE A 103 16.96 -19.55 -15.46
C ILE A 103 16.21 -20.12 -16.67
N LEU A 104 16.69 -21.21 -17.26
CA LEU A 104 16.02 -21.84 -18.39
C LEU A 104 14.61 -22.32 -18.01
N GLY A 105 14.46 -22.84 -16.79
CA GLY A 105 13.19 -23.29 -16.26
C GLY A 105 12.19 -22.18 -16.01
N LEU A 106 12.64 -21.04 -15.51
CA LEU A 106 11.83 -19.83 -15.43
C LEU A 106 11.41 -19.36 -16.82
N ILE A 107 12.32 -19.34 -17.80
CA ILE A 107 12.00 -18.94 -19.18
C ILE A 107 10.93 -19.86 -19.78
N PHE A 108 11.08 -21.18 -19.65
CA PHE A 108 10.12 -22.14 -20.19
C PHE A 108 8.78 -22.09 -19.45
N THR A 109 8.79 -21.88 -18.14
CA THR A 109 7.56 -21.73 -17.35
C THR A 109 6.85 -20.41 -17.69
N ALA A 110 7.59 -19.32 -17.87
CA ALA A 110 7.05 -18.04 -18.31
C ALA A 110 6.49 -18.12 -19.74
N PHE A 111 7.18 -18.84 -20.63
CA PHE A 111 6.70 -19.10 -21.99
C PHE A 111 5.39 -19.92 -21.98
N PHE A 112 5.32 -20.97 -21.16
CA PHE A 112 4.09 -21.72 -20.94
C PHE A 112 2.96 -20.82 -20.40
N ALA A 113 3.25 -20.00 -19.39
CA ALA A 113 2.28 -19.08 -18.81
C ALA A 113 1.75 -18.07 -19.84
N ALA A 114 2.64 -17.52 -20.68
CA ALA A 114 2.27 -16.59 -21.73
C ALA A 114 1.31 -17.22 -22.76
N ILE A 115 1.49 -18.50 -23.10
CA ILE A 115 0.61 -19.20 -24.04
C ILE A 115 -0.69 -19.65 -23.37
N ALA A 116 -0.62 -20.17 -22.15
CA ALA A 116 -1.77 -20.76 -21.47
C ALA A 116 -2.76 -19.72 -20.95
N LEU A 117 -2.27 -18.55 -20.51
CA LEU A 117 -3.07 -17.55 -19.81
C LEU A 117 -3.14 -16.20 -20.54
N GLY A 118 -2.14 -15.86 -21.36
CA GLY A 118 -2.06 -14.59 -22.11
C GLY A 118 -1.77 -13.35 -21.28
N GLN A 119 -2.15 -13.35 -20.01
CA GLN A 119 -2.02 -12.24 -19.06
C GLN A 119 -1.61 -12.80 -17.69
N LEU A 120 -0.71 -12.10 -17.01
CA LEU A 120 -0.26 -12.45 -15.67
C LEU A 120 -0.90 -11.51 -14.66
N ASN A 121 -1.58 -12.06 -13.67
CA ASN A 121 -2.05 -11.30 -12.53
C ASN A 121 -0.92 -11.06 -11.50
N LEU A 122 -1.13 -10.09 -10.62
CA LEU A 122 -0.16 -9.69 -9.59
C LEU A 122 0.29 -10.86 -8.70
N ILE A 123 -0.65 -11.70 -8.27
CA ILE A 123 -0.39 -12.85 -7.39
C ILE A 123 0.45 -13.91 -8.11
N SER A 124 0.21 -14.09 -9.41
CA SER A 124 0.89 -15.08 -10.22
C SER A 124 2.36 -14.75 -10.39
N VAL A 125 2.76 -13.48 -10.37
CA VAL A 125 4.19 -13.07 -10.42
C VAL A 125 5.04 -13.77 -9.34
N ALA A 126 4.44 -14.11 -8.19
CA ALA A 126 5.10 -14.85 -7.12
C ALA A 126 5.58 -16.26 -7.54
N PHE A 127 5.07 -16.84 -8.64
CA PHE A 127 5.52 -18.13 -9.16
C PHE A 127 7.04 -18.16 -9.39
N SER A 128 7.61 -17.04 -9.85
CA SER A 128 9.03 -16.93 -10.18
C SER A 128 9.93 -17.21 -8.97
N VAL A 129 9.61 -16.59 -7.83
CA VAL A 129 10.33 -16.77 -6.57
C VAL A 129 10.14 -18.19 -6.04
N MET A 130 8.91 -18.70 -6.04
CA MET A 130 8.61 -20.07 -5.57
C MET A 130 9.31 -21.13 -6.42
N TYR A 131 9.36 -20.93 -7.74
CA TYR A 131 10.03 -21.82 -8.67
C TYR A 131 11.53 -21.91 -8.38
N ILE A 132 12.19 -20.78 -8.07
CA ILE A 132 13.62 -20.78 -7.73
C ILE A 132 13.88 -21.66 -6.51
N GLY A 133 13.04 -21.56 -5.47
CA GLY A 133 13.17 -22.38 -4.27
C GLY A 133 12.93 -23.87 -4.55
N ILE A 134 11.72 -24.20 -4.99
CA ILE A 134 11.27 -25.60 -5.14
C ILE A 134 11.99 -26.29 -6.31
N GLY A 135 12.18 -25.59 -7.42
CA GLY A 135 12.86 -26.14 -8.59
C GLY A 135 14.35 -26.40 -8.36
N ALA A 136 15.00 -25.61 -7.49
CA ALA A 136 16.40 -25.83 -7.15
C ALA A 136 16.61 -27.15 -6.40
N ASP A 137 15.65 -27.59 -5.59
CA ASP A 137 15.76 -28.82 -4.81
C ASP A 137 15.99 -30.05 -5.70
N TYR A 138 15.30 -30.13 -6.85
CA TYR A 138 15.47 -31.23 -7.80
C TYR A 138 16.89 -31.27 -8.36
N ALA A 139 17.41 -30.10 -8.76
CA ALA A 139 18.76 -29.95 -9.28
C ALA A 139 19.82 -30.23 -8.22
N ILE A 140 19.63 -29.74 -6.99
CA ILE A 140 20.50 -29.99 -5.83
C ILE A 140 20.55 -31.49 -5.52
N TYR A 141 19.40 -32.16 -5.47
CA TYR A 141 19.33 -33.58 -5.13
C TYR A 141 20.06 -34.44 -6.18
N LEU A 142 19.84 -34.15 -7.46
CA LEU A 142 20.56 -34.83 -8.54
C LEU A 142 22.07 -34.54 -8.47
N CYS A 143 22.48 -33.29 -8.27
CA CYS A 143 23.89 -32.90 -8.17
C CYS A 143 24.58 -33.54 -6.96
N LEU A 144 23.90 -33.67 -5.82
CA LEU A 144 24.45 -34.30 -4.62
C LEU A 144 24.66 -35.80 -4.84
N ARG A 145 23.67 -36.50 -5.42
CA ARG A 145 23.81 -37.92 -5.76
C ARG A 145 24.88 -38.15 -6.82
N TYR A 146 24.90 -37.27 -7.82
CA TYR A 146 25.93 -37.27 -8.84
C TYR A 146 27.33 -37.06 -8.22
N ARG A 147 27.42 -36.22 -7.18
CA ARG A 147 28.66 -35.98 -6.46
C ARG A 147 29.14 -37.22 -5.71
N GLU A 148 28.24 -37.86 -4.98
CA GLU A 148 28.50 -39.09 -4.23
C GLU A 148 29.04 -40.21 -5.12
N LEU A 149 28.39 -40.46 -6.26
CA LEU A 149 28.76 -41.54 -7.18
C LEU A 149 30.03 -41.25 -7.99
N SER A 150 30.39 -39.98 -8.16
CA SER A 150 31.58 -39.57 -8.91
C SER A 150 32.88 -39.71 -8.11
N GLY A 151 32.81 -39.76 -6.78
CA GLY A 151 33.96 -40.07 -5.93
C GLY A 151 34.45 -41.51 -6.08
N SER A 152 33.61 -42.42 -6.58
CA SER A 152 33.91 -43.86 -6.70
C SER A 152 34.14 -44.34 -8.13
N SER A 153 34.06 -43.46 -9.15
CA SER A 153 34.13 -43.87 -10.57
C SER A 153 35.16 -43.07 -11.37
N ARG A 154 35.98 -43.76 -12.18
CA ARG A 154 36.89 -43.11 -13.15
C ARG A 154 36.15 -42.44 -14.32
N HIS A 155 34.86 -42.76 -14.55
CA HIS A 155 34.09 -42.25 -15.69
C HIS A 155 32.87 -41.40 -15.24
N HIS A 156 33.05 -40.07 -15.26
CA HIS A 156 32.03 -39.05 -14.92
C HIS A 156 30.65 -39.31 -15.55
N ARG A 157 30.61 -39.65 -16.85
CA ARG A 157 29.35 -39.89 -17.58
C ARG A 157 28.59 -41.11 -17.06
N ALA A 158 29.30 -42.16 -16.67
CA ALA A 158 28.68 -43.37 -16.10
C ALA A 158 28.12 -43.08 -14.69
N ALA A 159 28.82 -42.27 -13.89
CA ALA A 159 28.34 -41.82 -12.58
C ALA A 159 27.07 -40.96 -12.72
N LEU A 160 27.02 -40.07 -13.71
CA LEU A 160 25.84 -39.25 -13.99
C LEU A 160 24.64 -40.07 -14.44
N LYS A 161 24.84 -41.04 -15.34
CA LYS A 161 23.77 -41.97 -15.76
C LYS A 161 23.22 -42.78 -14.57
N ARG A 162 24.10 -43.22 -13.66
CA ARG A 162 23.69 -43.90 -12.43
C ARG A 162 22.93 -42.99 -11.47
N ALA A 163 23.36 -41.74 -11.33
CA ALA A 163 22.68 -40.75 -10.49
C ALA A 163 21.25 -40.49 -10.97
N VAL A 164 21.07 -40.23 -12.27
CA VAL A 164 19.75 -40.03 -12.89
C VAL A 164 18.87 -41.25 -12.68
N ARG A 165 19.37 -42.47 -12.95
CA ARG A 165 18.56 -43.70 -12.77
C ARG A 165 18.15 -43.93 -11.31
N HIS A 166 18.99 -43.53 -10.36
CA HIS A 166 18.71 -43.73 -8.94
C HIS A 166 17.71 -42.72 -8.38
N VAL A 167 17.80 -41.46 -8.84
CA VAL A 167 17.04 -40.34 -8.26
C VAL A 167 15.80 -40.00 -9.10
N GLY A 168 15.76 -40.38 -10.38
CA GLY A 168 14.67 -40.05 -11.31
C GLY A 168 13.28 -40.40 -10.79
N GLY A 169 13.06 -41.65 -10.35
CA GLY A 169 11.76 -42.06 -9.82
C GLY A 169 11.34 -41.31 -8.55
N SER A 170 12.29 -40.97 -7.67
CA SER A 170 12.00 -40.14 -6.49
C SER A 170 11.64 -38.70 -6.87
N LEU A 171 12.32 -38.14 -7.88
CA LEU A 171 12.01 -36.80 -8.40
C LEU A 171 10.64 -36.77 -9.11
N GLU A 172 10.30 -37.81 -9.88
CA GLU A 172 9.00 -37.92 -10.56
C GLU A 172 7.84 -37.94 -9.56
N ILE A 173 7.94 -38.78 -8.51
CA ILE A 173 6.91 -38.84 -7.46
C ILE A 173 6.83 -37.51 -6.71
N GLY A 174 7.98 -36.93 -6.34
CA GLY A 174 8.03 -35.61 -5.69
C GLY A 174 7.34 -34.54 -6.54
N THR A 175 7.71 -34.46 -7.81
CA THR A 175 7.10 -33.53 -8.79
C THR A 175 5.60 -33.72 -8.88
N LEU A 176 5.11 -34.97 -8.98
CA LEU A 176 3.69 -35.26 -9.07
C LEU A 176 2.94 -34.78 -7.82
N THR A 177 3.46 -35.08 -6.63
CA THR A 177 2.83 -34.67 -5.37
C THR A 177 2.79 -33.15 -5.21
N THR A 178 3.87 -32.44 -5.56
CA THR A 178 3.93 -30.97 -5.52
C THR A 178 2.99 -30.35 -6.57
N ALA A 179 2.97 -30.89 -7.79
CA ALA A 179 2.09 -30.41 -8.86
C ALA A 179 0.61 -30.59 -8.49
N ILE A 180 0.22 -31.74 -7.90
CA ILE A 180 -1.13 -31.95 -7.39
C ILE A 180 -1.49 -30.88 -6.34
N GLY A 181 -0.57 -30.56 -5.43
CA GLY A 181 -0.75 -29.50 -4.44
C GLY A 181 -1.08 -28.14 -5.07
N PHE A 182 -0.38 -27.76 -6.14
CA PHE A 182 -0.69 -26.53 -6.89
C PHE A 182 -1.99 -26.63 -7.70
N PHE A 183 -2.28 -27.79 -8.30
CA PHE A 183 -3.49 -28.01 -9.09
C PHE A 183 -4.78 -28.03 -8.25
N CYS A 184 -4.69 -28.27 -6.93
CA CYS A 184 -5.81 -28.09 -6.01
C CYS A 184 -6.40 -26.67 -6.02
N PHE A 185 -5.68 -25.67 -6.53
CA PHE A 185 -6.19 -24.30 -6.67
C PHE A 185 -7.04 -24.07 -7.94
N ILE A 186 -6.92 -24.92 -8.95
CA ILE A 186 -7.65 -24.78 -10.22
C ILE A 186 -9.18 -24.73 -10.05
N PRO A 187 -9.83 -25.59 -9.25
CA PRO A 187 -11.29 -25.58 -9.12
C PRO A 187 -11.85 -24.41 -8.29
N THR A 188 -11.00 -23.50 -7.81
CA THR A 188 -11.45 -22.37 -6.97
C THR A 188 -11.97 -21.20 -7.83
N SER A 189 -12.92 -20.42 -7.28
CA SER A 189 -13.41 -19.19 -7.92
C SER A 189 -12.42 -18.03 -7.88
N TYR A 190 -11.30 -18.19 -7.16
CA TYR A 190 -10.27 -17.18 -7.02
C TYR A 190 -9.28 -17.27 -8.19
N ARG A 191 -9.57 -16.53 -9.27
CA ARG A 191 -8.78 -16.52 -10.51
C ARG A 191 -7.27 -16.30 -10.29
N GLY A 192 -6.92 -15.39 -9.39
CA GLY A 192 -5.51 -15.09 -9.05
C GLY A 192 -4.69 -16.31 -8.64
N VAL A 193 -5.28 -17.15 -7.79
CA VAL A 193 -4.65 -18.32 -7.18
C VAL A 193 -4.79 -19.55 -8.08
N ALA A 194 -5.89 -19.66 -8.82
CA ALA A 194 -6.05 -20.69 -9.85
C ALA A 194 -4.98 -20.57 -10.96
N GLU A 195 -4.75 -19.36 -11.47
CA GLU A 195 -3.70 -19.10 -12.48
C GLU A 195 -2.31 -19.43 -11.92
N LEU A 196 -2.02 -19.03 -10.68
CA LEU A 196 -0.77 -19.39 -9.99
C LEU A 196 -0.60 -20.92 -9.87
N GLY A 197 -1.67 -21.65 -9.57
CA GLY A 197 -1.68 -23.11 -9.48
C GLY A 197 -1.37 -23.79 -10.81
N ILE A 198 -1.94 -23.30 -11.92
CA ILE A 198 -1.65 -23.79 -13.28
C ILE A 198 -0.18 -23.57 -13.63
N ILE A 199 0.31 -22.33 -13.45
CA ILE A 199 1.70 -21.96 -13.78
C ILE A 199 2.69 -22.77 -12.94
N SER A 200 2.49 -22.81 -11.63
CA SER A 200 3.42 -23.47 -10.70
C SER A 200 3.40 -24.99 -10.87
N GLY A 201 2.23 -25.60 -11.04
CA GLY A 201 2.11 -27.03 -11.27
C GLY A 201 2.76 -27.47 -12.58
N ALA A 202 2.52 -26.75 -13.68
CA ALA A 202 3.23 -26.99 -14.95
C ALA A 202 4.74 -26.73 -14.82
N GLY A 203 5.10 -25.67 -14.09
CA GLY A 203 6.48 -25.33 -13.76
C GLY A 203 7.22 -26.48 -13.08
N MET A 204 6.58 -27.24 -12.19
CA MET A 204 7.22 -28.41 -11.56
C MET A 204 7.61 -29.49 -12.59
N PHE A 205 6.74 -29.77 -13.57
CA PHE A 205 7.09 -30.70 -14.66
C PHE A 205 8.19 -30.16 -15.57
N ILE A 206 8.18 -28.85 -15.87
CA ILE A 206 9.25 -28.19 -16.62
C ILE A 206 10.59 -28.29 -15.87
N SER A 207 10.57 -28.09 -14.55
CA SER A 207 11.75 -28.21 -13.68
C SER A 207 12.30 -29.63 -13.68
N LEU A 208 11.42 -30.63 -13.58
CA LEU A 208 11.80 -32.04 -13.69
C LEU A 208 12.45 -32.34 -15.05
N PHE A 209 11.85 -31.88 -16.15
CA PHE A 209 12.38 -32.04 -17.50
C PHE A 209 13.79 -31.44 -17.63
N ILE A 210 13.98 -30.22 -17.16
CA ILE A 210 15.28 -29.53 -17.19
C ILE A 210 16.30 -30.25 -16.31
N THR A 211 15.89 -30.69 -15.12
CA THR A 211 16.76 -31.39 -14.18
C THR A 211 17.21 -32.74 -14.71
N LEU A 212 16.36 -33.50 -15.41
CA LEU A 212 16.70 -34.82 -15.90
C LEU A 212 17.39 -34.82 -17.27
N LEU A 213 17.21 -33.77 -18.08
CA LEU A 213 17.77 -33.70 -19.44
C LEU A 213 18.86 -32.63 -19.56
N VAL A 214 18.48 -31.37 -19.33
CA VAL A 214 19.36 -30.22 -19.58
C VAL A 214 20.53 -30.21 -18.60
N LEU A 215 20.26 -30.42 -17.32
CA LEU A 215 21.29 -30.37 -16.29
C LEU A 215 22.36 -31.47 -16.50
N PRO A 216 22.01 -32.76 -16.73
CA PRO A 216 22.98 -33.78 -17.11
C PRO A 216 23.75 -33.47 -18.40
N ALA A 217 23.08 -32.93 -19.42
CA ALA A 217 23.75 -32.51 -20.65
C ALA A 217 24.81 -31.44 -20.35
N PHE A 218 24.47 -30.42 -19.55
CA PHE A 218 25.40 -29.38 -19.13
C PHE A 218 26.58 -29.92 -18.33
N LEU A 219 26.32 -30.86 -17.42
CA LEU A 219 27.35 -31.53 -16.63
C LEU A 219 28.24 -32.47 -17.46
N CYS A 220 27.83 -32.89 -18.67
CA CYS A 220 28.66 -33.68 -19.57
C CYS A 220 29.74 -32.89 -20.31
N LEU A 221 29.58 -31.56 -20.45
CA LEU A 221 30.53 -30.70 -21.16
C LEU A 221 31.86 -30.58 -20.40
N ARG A 222 31.79 -30.50 -19.08
CA ARG A 222 32.97 -30.34 -18.23
C ARG A 222 32.86 -31.15 -16.96
N ARG A 223 33.89 -31.95 -16.67
CA ARG A 223 34.03 -32.63 -15.37
C ARG A 223 34.24 -31.57 -14.27
N PRO A 224 33.38 -31.48 -13.26
CA PRO A 224 33.57 -30.58 -12.14
C PRO A 224 34.86 -30.91 -11.39
N LYS A 225 35.66 -29.88 -11.07
CA LYS A 225 36.88 -30.02 -10.24
C LYS A 225 36.58 -30.51 -8.81
N ALA A 226 35.32 -30.45 -8.37
CA ALA A 226 34.82 -30.95 -7.08
C ALA A 226 35.15 -32.43 -6.79
N PHE A 227 35.56 -33.17 -7.82
CA PHE A 227 35.85 -34.60 -7.80
C PHE A 227 37.32 -34.96 -7.66
N GLN A 228 38.22 -33.98 -7.67
CA GLN A 228 39.66 -34.20 -7.52
C GLN A 228 40.11 -34.10 -6.06
N ASP A 229 39.48 -33.25 -5.26
CA ASP A 229 39.72 -33.17 -3.82
C ASP A 229 38.82 -34.14 -3.05
N GLN A 230 39.15 -35.44 -3.11
CA GLN A 230 38.95 -36.32 -1.95
C GLN A 230 40.05 -36.04 -0.92
N ALA A 231 40.24 -34.78 -0.53
CA ALA A 231 41.01 -34.44 0.64
C ALA A 231 40.02 -34.36 1.79
N GLN A 232 39.98 -35.42 2.60
CA GLN A 232 39.55 -35.43 4.01
C GLN A 232 38.62 -34.28 4.38
N VAL A 233 37.30 -34.51 4.35
CA VAL A 233 36.43 -33.70 5.20
C VAL A 233 36.80 -34.06 6.63
N GLN A 234 37.82 -33.39 7.18
CA GLN A 234 38.11 -33.41 8.60
C GLN A 234 36.83 -33.06 9.32
N GLU A 235 36.47 -33.87 10.32
CA GLU A 235 35.38 -33.60 11.25
C GLU A 235 35.64 -32.28 11.99
N GLY A 236 35.28 -31.17 11.35
CA GLY A 236 35.26 -29.86 11.97
C GLY A 236 34.30 -29.87 13.16
N ARG A 237 34.49 -28.93 14.11
CA ARG A 237 33.63 -28.73 15.29
C ARG A 237 32.13 -28.80 14.98
N MET A 238 31.74 -28.30 13.80
CA MET A 238 30.36 -28.32 13.29
C MET A 238 29.80 -29.74 13.08
N SER A 239 30.59 -30.70 12.60
CA SER A 239 30.14 -32.09 12.38
C SER A 239 29.93 -32.85 13.69
N ARG A 240 30.73 -32.57 14.73
CA ARG A 240 30.58 -33.18 16.07
C ARG A 240 29.38 -32.60 16.82
N LEU A 241 29.14 -31.30 16.68
CA LEU A 241 27.94 -30.64 17.20
C LEU A 241 26.69 -31.15 16.48
N ALA A 242 26.73 -31.24 15.15
CA ALA A 242 25.66 -31.84 14.35
C ALA A 242 25.40 -33.30 14.76
N GLY A 243 26.45 -34.12 14.98
CA GLY A 243 26.30 -35.50 15.46
C GLY A 243 25.65 -35.61 16.83
N ARG A 244 25.94 -34.70 17.78
CA ARG A 244 25.25 -34.66 19.09
C ARG A 244 23.80 -34.25 18.96
N ILE A 245 23.51 -33.23 18.17
CA ILE A 245 22.14 -32.72 17.98
C ILE A 245 21.29 -33.76 17.23
N LEU A 246 21.83 -34.35 16.16
CA LEU A 246 21.15 -35.38 15.38
C LEU A 246 21.02 -36.71 16.14
N GLY A 247 21.93 -37.02 17.05
CA GLY A 247 21.86 -38.20 17.91
C GLY A 247 20.82 -38.09 19.03
N TYR A 248 20.41 -36.88 19.41
CA TYR A 248 19.48 -36.65 20.52
C TYR A 248 18.06 -37.20 20.25
N PRO A 249 17.41 -36.93 19.09
CA PRO A 249 16.12 -37.55 18.74
C PRO A 249 16.19 -39.07 18.68
N ILE A 250 17.32 -39.63 18.25
CA ILE A 250 17.51 -41.08 18.14
C ILE A 250 17.62 -41.71 19.54
N ARG A 251 18.32 -41.05 20.48
CA ARG A 251 18.50 -41.53 21.84
C ARG A 251 17.28 -41.30 22.75
N HIS A 252 16.51 -40.24 22.50
CA HIS A 252 15.39 -39.82 23.35
C HIS A 252 14.07 -39.68 22.57
N SER A 253 13.83 -40.60 21.64
CA SER A 253 12.67 -40.59 20.72
C SER A 253 11.32 -40.43 21.43
N ARG A 254 11.09 -41.14 22.54
CA ARG A 254 9.85 -41.02 23.32
C ARG A 254 9.65 -39.63 23.92
N ALA A 255 10.70 -39.04 24.48
CA ALA A 255 10.62 -37.70 25.06
C ALA A 255 10.37 -36.64 23.98
N VAL A 256 11.01 -36.79 22.80
CA VAL A 256 10.77 -35.90 21.65
C VAL A 256 9.33 -36.03 21.14
N LEU A 257 8.80 -37.25 21.00
CA LEU A 257 7.42 -37.46 20.57
C LEU A 257 6.40 -36.93 21.57
N ILE A 258 6.61 -37.17 22.87
CA ILE A 258 5.74 -36.64 23.92
C ILE A 258 5.81 -35.12 23.98
N GLY A 259 7.00 -34.54 23.91
CA GLY A 259 7.19 -33.09 23.87
C GLY A 259 6.53 -32.46 22.65
N ALA A 260 6.67 -33.07 21.47
CA ALA A 260 6.00 -32.62 20.25
C ALA A 260 4.48 -32.73 20.35
N ALA A 261 3.95 -33.81 20.95
CA ALA A 261 2.51 -33.97 21.15
C ALA A 261 1.96 -32.94 22.15
N ILE A 262 2.66 -32.68 23.26
CA ILE A 262 2.28 -31.66 24.25
C ILE A 262 2.31 -30.28 23.60
N LEU A 263 3.38 -29.94 22.87
CA LEU A 263 3.48 -28.67 22.16
C LEU A 263 2.37 -28.54 21.10
N GLY A 264 2.07 -29.60 20.36
CA GLY A 264 0.96 -29.62 19.41
C GLY A 264 -0.40 -29.37 20.08
N LEU A 265 -0.63 -29.96 21.26
CA LEU A 265 -1.85 -29.74 22.04
C LEU A 265 -1.93 -28.30 22.55
N ILE A 266 -0.83 -27.74 23.05
CA ILE A 266 -0.75 -26.34 23.50
C ILE A 266 -0.99 -25.38 22.32
N SER A 267 -0.38 -25.63 21.16
CA SER A 267 -0.62 -24.85 19.95
C SER A 267 -2.06 -24.94 19.47
N SER A 268 -2.72 -26.09 19.63
CA SER A 268 -4.15 -26.23 19.30
C SER A 268 -5.05 -25.35 20.17
N LEU A 269 -4.71 -25.17 21.45
CA LEU A 269 -5.46 -24.26 22.34
C LEU A 269 -5.30 -22.79 21.90
N ALA A 270 -4.20 -22.45 21.22
CA ALA A 270 -3.97 -21.10 20.70
C ALA A 270 -4.73 -20.81 19.38
N LEU A 271 -5.32 -21.82 18.73
CA LEU A 271 -6.04 -21.64 17.45
C LEU A 271 -7.27 -20.72 17.60
N GLU A 272 -7.91 -20.70 18.78
CA GLU A 272 -9.06 -19.83 19.05
C GLU A 272 -8.74 -18.33 18.97
N GLN A 273 -7.46 -17.95 19.05
CA GLN A 273 -7.05 -16.55 18.94
C GLN A 273 -6.89 -16.08 17.48
N SER A 274 -6.90 -17.00 16.51
CA SER A 274 -6.75 -16.66 15.10
C SER A 274 -8.01 -15.95 14.57
N ARG A 275 -7.86 -14.69 14.18
CA ARG A 275 -8.94 -13.89 13.56
C ARG A 275 -8.69 -13.74 12.07
N PHE A 276 -9.76 -13.81 11.29
CA PHE A 276 -9.71 -13.55 9.86
C PHE A 276 -9.74 -12.04 9.59
N ASP A 277 -8.76 -11.53 8.85
CA ASP A 277 -8.77 -10.14 8.37
C ASP A 277 -9.59 -10.04 7.08
N GLN A 278 -10.69 -9.29 7.15
CA GLN A 278 -11.61 -9.09 6.02
C GLN A 278 -11.23 -7.87 5.16
N ASN A 279 -10.28 -7.04 5.59
CA ASN A 279 -9.98 -5.78 4.93
C ASN A 279 -8.80 -5.94 3.95
N PRO A 280 -9.04 -5.93 2.62
CA PRO A 280 -7.95 -6.06 1.64
C PRO A 280 -6.96 -4.89 1.67
N LEU A 281 -7.35 -3.72 2.20
CA LEU A 281 -6.45 -2.56 2.35
C LEU A 281 -5.29 -2.85 3.34
N ASN A 282 -5.44 -3.85 4.20
CA ASN A 282 -4.37 -4.27 5.12
C ASN A 282 -3.29 -5.11 4.42
N LEU A 283 -3.60 -5.69 3.25
CA LEU A 283 -2.65 -6.48 2.46
C LEU A 283 -1.75 -5.60 1.57
N GLN A 284 -2.17 -4.36 1.32
CA GLN A 284 -1.41 -3.40 0.54
C GLN A 284 -0.30 -2.75 1.37
N ASP A 285 0.70 -2.21 0.67
CA ASP A 285 1.87 -1.57 1.28
C ASP A 285 1.44 -0.34 2.12
N PRO A 286 1.57 -0.39 3.46
CA PRO A 286 1.15 0.70 4.33
C PRO A 286 2.03 1.95 4.20
N SER A 287 3.21 1.83 3.56
CA SER A 287 4.13 2.93 3.31
C SER A 287 3.84 3.69 2.02
N SER A 288 2.97 3.16 1.15
CA SER A 288 2.59 3.80 -0.10
C SER A 288 1.74 5.06 0.12
N GLU A 289 1.93 6.07 -0.74
CA GLU A 289 1.22 7.34 -0.66
C GLU A 289 -0.30 7.14 -0.81
N SER A 290 -0.71 6.28 -1.76
CA SER A 290 -2.13 6.03 -2.02
C SER A 290 -2.83 5.40 -0.81
N VAL A 291 -2.23 4.42 -0.14
CA VAL A 291 -2.78 3.77 1.06
C VAL A 291 -2.82 4.71 2.25
N GLN A 292 -1.76 5.51 2.47
CA GLN A 292 -1.74 6.49 3.56
C GLN A 292 -2.85 7.53 3.39
N THR A 293 -2.99 8.06 2.18
CA THR A 293 -4.01 9.06 1.84
C THR A 293 -5.41 8.45 1.96
N PHE A 294 -5.60 7.21 1.51
CA PHE A 294 -6.88 6.50 1.66
C PHE A 294 -7.27 6.32 3.14
N ARG A 295 -6.32 5.89 3.99
CA ARG A 295 -6.56 5.70 5.44
C ARG A 295 -6.79 7.02 6.18
N GLU A 296 -6.21 8.10 5.72
CA GLU A 296 -6.40 9.44 6.26
C GLU A 296 -7.82 9.94 5.97
N LEU A 297 -8.27 9.83 4.71
CA LEU A 297 -9.65 10.17 4.33
C LEU A 297 -10.69 9.34 5.08
N LEU A 298 -10.41 8.06 5.33
CA LEU A 298 -11.28 7.19 6.14
C LEU A 298 -11.39 7.65 7.61
N LYS A 299 -10.35 8.27 8.17
CA LYS A 299 -10.34 8.73 9.57
C LYS A 299 -11.00 10.09 9.74
N GLU A 300 -10.81 10.99 8.79
CA GLU A 300 -11.26 12.36 8.96
C GLU A 300 -12.78 12.49 8.86
N GLY A 301 -13.50 11.63 8.13
CA GLY A 301 -14.97 11.63 8.05
C GLY A 301 -15.52 12.81 7.23
N GLY A 302 -16.67 12.62 6.59
CA GLY A 302 -17.28 13.57 5.63
C GLY A 302 -16.95 13.29 4.15
N HIS A 303 -15.80 12.66 3.87
CA HIS A 303 -15.39 12.26 2.51
C HIS A 303 -14.78 10.85 2.50
N SER A 304 -15.54 9.87 3.00
CA SER A 304 -15.11 8.47 2.99
C SER A 304 -14.96 7.96 1.55
N PRO A 305 -13.78 7.45 1.14
CA PRO A 305 -13.62 6.83 -0.17
C PRO A 305 -14.31 5.46 -0.26
N TRP A 306 -14.76 4.90 0.87
CA TRP A 306 -15.70 3.78 0.88
C TRP A 306 -17.13 4.28 0.85
N SER A 307 -17.74 4.17 -0.32
CA SER A 307 -19.14 4.44 -0.57
C SER A 307 -19.84 3.21 -1.14
N LEU A 308 -21.13 3.09 -0.88
CA LEU A 308 -22.00 2.10 -1.50
C LEU A 308 -22.91 2.83 -2.48
N THR A 309 -22.91 2.40 -3.74
CA THR A 309 -23.82 2.94 -4.76
C THR A 309 -25.01 2.01 -4.89
N VAL A 310 -26.22 2.56 -4.66
CA VAL A 310 -27.48 1.85 -4.83
C VAL A 310 -28.23 2.47 -6.00
N LEU A 311 -28.59 1.65 -7.00
CA LEU A 311 -29.38 2.09 -8.14
C LEU A 311 -30.87 2.01 -7.80
N ALA A 312 -31.59 3.12 -8.01
CA ALA A 312 -33.04 3.20 -7.91
C ALA A 312 -33.66 3.30 -9.31
N ALA A 313 -34.85 2.75 -9.51
CA ALA A 313 -35.53 2.80 -10.81
C ALA A 313 -36.06 4.21 -11.14
N ASN A 314 -36.40 4.99 -10.11
CA ASN A 314 -36.90 6.34 -10.24
C ASN A 314 -36.54 7.21 -9.01
N GLU A 315 -36.86 8.50 -9.11
CA GLU A 315 -36.55 9.50 -8.10
C GLU A 315 -37.33 9.32 -6.78
N GLU A 316 -38.58 8.84 -6.86
CA GLU A 316 -39.41 8.55 -5.68
C GLU A 316 -38.82 7.39 -4.86
N GLU A 317 -38.38 6.32 -5.54
CA GLU A 317 -37.71 5.19 -4.92
C GLU A 317 -36.36 5.62 -4.32
N ALA A 318 -35.59 6.44 -5.02
CA ALA A 318 -34.33 6.98 -4.50
C ALA A 318 -34.54 7.77 -3.20
N THR A 319 -35.58 8.61 -3.13
CA THR A 319 -35.94 9.39 -1.95
C THR A 319 -36.41 8.47 -0.80
N SER A 320 -37.20 7.44 -1.12
CA SER A 320 -37.62 6.43 -0.15
C SER A 320 -36.42 5.69 0.44
N LEU A 321 -35.48 5.24 -0.41
CA LEU A 321 -34.26 4.57 0.00
C LEU A 321 -33.35 5.47 0.83
N GLN A 322 -33.19 6.75 0.44
CA GLN A 322 -32.43 7.73 1.19
C GLN A 322 -32.95 7.84 2.62
N SER A 323 -34.27 8.00 2.79
CA SER A 323 -34.89 8.11 4.12
C SER A 323 -34.74 6.84 4.98
N LYS A 324 -34.71 5.66 4.35
CA LYS A 324 -34.51 4.37 5.03
C LYS A 324 -33.05 4.18 5.46
N LEU A 325 -32.11 4.48 4.57
CA LEU A 325 -30.67 4.30 4.79
C LEU A 325 -30.12 5.33 5.79
N ALA A 326 -30.58 6.58 5.72
CA ALA A 326 -30.16 7.63 6.65
C ALA A 326 -30.58 7.38 8.11
N ARG A 327 -31.54 6.47 8.36
CA ARG A 327 -31.94 6.06 9.71
C ARG A 327 -31.00 5.03 10.35
N LEU A 328 -30.12 4.41 9.56
CA LEU A 328 -29.19 3.40 10.05
C LEU A 328 -28.02 4.08 10.77
N SER A 329 -27.73 3.65 12.01
CA SER A 329 -26.60 4.19 12.79
C SER A 329 -25.22 3.88 12.19
N SER A 330 -25.15 2.96 11.24
CA SER A 330 -23.93 2.61 10.50
C SER A 330 -23.69 3.48 9.26
N VAL A 331 -24.63 4.35 8.90
CA VAL A 331 -24.56 5.21 7.71
C VAL A 331 -24.30 6.65 8.17
N ASP A 332 -23.19 7.23 7.71
CA ASP A 332 -22.82 8.61 8.01
C ASP A 332 -23.67 9.61 7.22
N SER A 333 -23.77 9.42 5.90
CA SER A 333 -24.58 10.27 5.02
C SER A 333 -25.09 9.49 3.81
N VAL A 334 -26.20 9.97 3.23
CA VAL A 334 -26.76 9.45 1.98
C VAL A 334 -26.99 10.63 1.03
N VAL A 335 -26.24 10.64 -0.07
CA VAL A 335 -26.29 11.70 -1.07
C VAL A 335 -27.11 11.21 -2.27
N THR A 336 -28.11 12.01 -2.67
CA THR A 336 -28.86 11.83 -3.91
C THR A 336 -28.72 13.07 -4.79
N VAL A 337 -29.26 13.03 -6.02
CA VAL A 337 -29.27 14.22 -6.89
C VAL A 337 -30.01 15.39 -6.23
N ARG A 338 -31.08 15.11 -5.45
CA ARG A 338 -31.81 16.14 -4.69
C ARG A 338 -31.02 16.75 -3.55
N SER A 339 -30.04 16.03 -2.99
CA SER A 339 -29.17 16.57 -1.94
C SER A 339 -28.34 17.78 -2.42
N PHE A 340 -28.20 17.96 -3.73
CA PHE A 340 -27.54 19.13 -4.32
C PHE A 340 -28.48 20.32 -4.53
N ILE A 341 -29.77 20.19 -4.24
CA ILE A 341 -30.75 21.28 -4.27
C ILE A 341 -30.94 21.75 -2.81
N PRO A 342 -30.40 22.92 -2.42
CA PRO A 342 -30.56 23.44 -1.07
C PRO A 342 -32.02 23.69 -0.71
N GLU A 343 -32.40 23.36 0.52
CA GLU A 343 -33.70 23.73 1.07
C GLU A 343 -33.74 25.22 1.45
N GLU A 344 -34.93 25.84 1.44
CA GLU A 344 -35.18 27.22 1.91
C GLU A 344 -34.34 28.30 1.20
N GLN A 345 -34.17 28.17 -0.13
CA GLN A 345 -33.33 29.10 -0.90
C GLN A 345 -33.77 30.56 -0.78
N GLU A 346 -35.07 30.86 -0.82
CA GLU A 346 -35.57 32.25 -0.79
C GLU A 346 -35.19 32.99 0.51
N GLU A 347 -35.36 32.33 1.65
CA GLU A 347 -35.00 32.91 2.96
C GLU A 347 -33.48 33.08 3.08
N LYS A 348 -32.71 32.05 2.69
CA LYS A 348 -31.24 32.10 2.73
C LYS A 348 -30.68 33.19 1.83
N LEU A 349 -31.21 33.35 0.61
CA LEU A 349 -30.80 34.40 -0.32
C LEU A 349 -31.13 35.79 0.22
N THR A 350 -32.29 35.97 0.83
CA THR A 350 -32.68 37.25 1.46
C THR A 350 -31.72 37.63 2.58
N LEU A 351 -31.32 36.67 3.43
CA LEU A 351 -30.34 36.89 4.49
C LEU A 351 -28.95 37.22 3.93
N ILE A 352 -28.51 36.51 2.89
CA ILE A 352 -27.21 36.75 2.26
C ILE A 352 -27.19 38.15 1.62
N ASP A 353 -28.29 38.58 0.99
CA ASP A 353 -28.38 39.91 0.40
C ASP A 353 -28.27 41.01 1.47
N GLN A 354 -28.99 40.87 2.59
CA GLN A 354 -28.86 41.78 3.74
C GLN A 354 -27.45 41.84 4.30
N LEU A 355 -26.77 40.68 4.42
CA LEU A 355 -25.37 40.61 4.84
C LEU A 355 -24.44 41.26 3.83
N SER A 356 -24.69 41.09 2.53
CA SER A 356 -23.87 41.67 1.47
C SER A 356 -23.94 43.20 1.46
N VAL A 357 -25.12 43.78 1.71
CA VAL A 357 -25.31 45.23 1.78
C VAL A 357 -24.62 45.82 3.00
N THR A 358 -24.68 45.12 4.14
CA THR A 358 -24.09 45.59 5.40
C THR A 358 -22.56 45.41 5.47
N LEU A 359 -22.02 44.33 4.91
CA LEU A 359 -20.60 44.00 4.95
C LEU A 359 -19.83 44.39 3.68
N GLY A 360 -20.49 44.52 2.52
CA GLY A 360 -19.85 44.66 1.21
C GLY A 360 -18.91 45.87 1.09
N SER A 361 -19.30 47.02 1.64
CA SER A 361 -18.43 48.22 1.65
C SER A 361 -17.18 48.05 2.53
N ARG A 362 -17.27 47.26 3.61
CA ARG A 362 -16.14 46.99 4.52
C ARG A 362 -15.19 45.92 4.01
N LEU A 363 -15.70 44.97 3.23
CA LEU A 363 -14.91 43.85 2.68
C LEU A 363 -14.16 44.21 1.39
N THR A 364 -14.68 45.15 0.60
CA THR A 364 -14.08 45.59 -0.66
C THR A 364 -12.95 46.61 -0.51
N ALA A 365 -12.83 47.27 0.66
CA ALA A 365 -11.77 48.23 0.92
C ALA A 365 -10.38 47.53 0.84
N PRO A 366 -9.39 48.09 0.12
CA PRO A 366 -8.05 47.52 0.08
C PRO A 366 -7.41 47.61 1.48
N SER A 367 -6.86 46.50 1.97
CA SER A 367 -6.03 46.50 3.17
C SER A 367 -4.75 47.28 2.86
N LYS A 368 -4.66 48.53 3.30
CA LYS A 368 -3.38 49.23 3.31
C LYS A 368 -2.55 48.68 4.45
N ASP A 369 -1.27 48.39 4.20
CA ASP A 369 -0.30 48.15 5.27
C ASP A 369 -0.42 49.29 6.28
N LEU A 370 -0.75 48.94 7.53
CA LEU A 370 -0.89 49.93 8.59
C LEU A 370 0.47 50.62 8.81
N PRO A 371 0.57 51.95 8.61
CA PRO A 371 1.72 52.70 9.08
C PRO A 371 1.89 52.50 10.58
N VAL A 372 3.13 52.51 11.08
CA VAL A 372 3.45 52.30 12.50
C VAL A 372 2.70 53.30 13.41
N GLU A 373 2.37 54.49 12.90
CA GLU A 373 1.58 55.52 13.60
C GLU A 373 0.10 55.16 13.79
N ASP A 374 -0.45 54.20 13.03
CA ASP A 374 -1.86 53.75 13.15
C ASP A 374 -2.01 52.47 14.00
N ALA A 375 -0.91 51.91 14.54
CA ALA A 375 -0.94 50.69 15.36
C ALA A 375 -1.79 50.84 16.64
N GLU A 376 -1.77 52.01 17.28
CA GLU A 376 -2.59 52.30 18.46
C GLU A 376 -4.09 52.41 18.11
N ARG A 377 -4.43 52.94 16.93
CA ARG A 377 -5.81 52.96 16.43
C ARG A 377 -6.31 51.56 16.12
N ALA A 378 -5.49 50.71 15.50
CA ALA A 378 -5.84 49.31 15.23
C ALA A 378 -6.08 48.53 16.52
N LEU A 379 -5.24 48.74 17.54
CA LEU A 379 -5.38 48.10 18.86
C LEU A 379 -6.66 48.56 19.57
N SER A 380 -7.00 49.85 19.45
CA SER A 380 -8.26 50.41 19.95
C SER A 380 -9.48 49.83 19.21
N GLY A 381 -9.39 49.65 17.89
CA GLY A 381 -10.42 49.00 17.08
C GLY A 381 -10.64 47.54 17.46
N LEU A 382 -9.57 46.77 17.71
CA LEU A 382 -9.65 45.39 18.16
C LEU A 382 -10.26 45.26 19.56
N ARG A 383 -9.96 46.21 20.47
CA ARG A 383 -10.64 46.28 21.79
C ARG A 383 -12.11 46.62 21.65
N GLY A 384 -12.46 47.52 20.73
CA GLY A 384 -13.86 47.81 20.39
C GLY A 384 -14.60 46.58 19.89
N PHE A 385 -13.98 45.85 18.94
CA PHE A 385 -14.52 44.59 18.43
C PHE A 385 -14.68 43.53 19.53
N GLN A 386 -13.70 43.39 20.43
CA GLN A 386 -13.80 42.48 21.57
C GLN A 386 -14.98 42.83 22.48
N ALA A 387 -15.18 44.12 22.78
CA ALA A 387 -16.30 44.59 23.60
C ALA A 387 -17.66 44.34 22.92
N ASP A 388 -17.75 44.60 21.62
CA ASP A 388 -18.96 44.35 20.83
C ASP A 388 -19.29 42.86 20.78
N LEU A 389 -18.27 42.01 20.53
CA LEU A 389 -18.38 40.55 20.50
C LEU A 389 -18.81 40.00 21.87
N ALA A 390 -18.22 40.48 22.96
CA ALA A 390 -18.62 40.09 24.31
C ALA A 390 -20.08 40.49 24.59
N SER A 391 -20.51 41.68 24.15
CA SER A 391 -21.90 42.13 24.33
C SER A 391 -22.90 41.31 23.51
N ALA A 392 -22.52 40.87 22.30
CA ALA A 392 -23.35 40.05 21.43
C ALA A 392 -23.50 38.62 21.98
N LEU A 393 -22.41 38.02 22.45
CA LEU A 393 -22.41 36.70 23.08
C LEU A 393 -23.20 36.68 24.40
N TYR A 394 -23.18 37.79 25.15
CA TYR A 394 -24.00 37.93 26.35
C TYR A 394 -25.49 38.02 26.02
N ARG A 395 -25.87 38.68 24.93
CA ARG A 395 -27.26 38.84 24.48
C ARG A 395 -27.83 37.57 23.85
N HIS A 396 -27.00 36.77 23.16
CA HIS A 396 -27.41 35.58 22.41
C HIS A 396 -26.61 34.33 22.81
N PRO A 397 -26.72 33.84 24.06
CA PRO A 397 -25.85 32.77 24.57
C PRO A 397 -26.14 31.37 23.97
N ASN A 398 -27.34 31.18 23.40
CA ASN A 398 -27.80 29.87 22.91
C ASN A 398 -27.85 29.76 21.37
N GLU A 399 -27.36 30.76 20.63
CA GLU A 399 -27.33 30.70 19.17
C GLU A 399 -26.25 29.77 18.63
N GLU A 400 -26.52 29.20 17.46
CA GLU A 400 -25.61 28.28 16.77
C GLU A 400 -24.32 29.04 16.40
N GLY A 401 -23.22 28.71 17.08
CA GLY A 401 -21.94 29.42 16.93
C GLY A 401 -21.50 30.24 18.15
N ALA A 402 -22.36 30.45 19.15
CA ALA A 402 -22.00 31.15 20.40
C ALA A 402 -20.78 30.51 21.08
N SER A 403 -20.68 29.18 21.09
CA SER A 403 -19.53 28.45 21.66
C SER A 403 -18.20 28.71 20.91
N LYS A 404 -18.26 28.89 19.59
CA LYS A 404 -17.09 29.29 18.77
C LYS A 404 -16.75 30.76 19.01
N GLY A 405 -17.75 31.62 19.14
CA GLY A 405 -17.59 33.04 19.47
C GLY A 405 -16.95 33.26 20.84
N THR A 406 -17.36 32.53 21.88
CA THR A 406 -16.72 32.59 23.22
C THR A 406 -15.25 32.18 23.17
N ARG A 407 -14.91 31.16 22.36
CA ARG A 407 -13.50 30.78 22.14
C ARG A 407 -12.70 31.86 21.43
N LEU A 408 -13.32 32.53 20.45
CA LEU A 408 -12.69 33.64 19.74
C LEU A 408 -12.44 34.81 20.69
N GLU A 409 -13.42 35.20 21.51
CA GLU A 409 -13.30 36.27 22.51
C GLU A 409 -12.15 36.00 23.48
N LEU A 410 -12.11 34.81 24.07
CA LEU A 410 -11.03 34.41 25.00
C LEU A 410 -9.64 34.44 24.36
N ASN A 411 -9.53 34.02 23.09
CA ASN A 411 -8.28 34.08 22.35
C ASN A 411 -7.91 35.53 21.99
N LEU A 412 -8.89 36.38 21.66
CA LEU A 412 -8.68 37.79 21.36
C LEU A 412 -8.15 38.53 22.59
N VAL A 413 -8.73 38.29 23.78
CA VAL A 413 -8.27 38.85 25.06
C VAL A 413 -6.80 38.49 25.32
N ARG A 414 -6.44 37.21 25.24
CA ARG A 414 -5.04 36.78 25.44
C ARG A 414 -4.08 37.39 24.43
N THR A 415 -4.53 37.54 23.18
CA THR A 415 -3.70 38.10 22.11
C THR A 415 -3.50 39.60 22.32
N LEU A 416 -4.54 40.33 22.72
CA LEU A 416 -4.46 41.76 23.05
C LEU A 416 -3.54 42.00 24.25
N ASP A 417 -3.64 41.18 25.29
CA ASP A 417 -2.78 41.25 26.48
C ASP A 417 -1.31 40.96 26.13
N HIS A 418 -1.06 39.97 25.27
CA HIS A 418 0.29 39.69 24.77
C HIS A 418 0.85 40.83 23.91
N LEU A 419 0.03 41.43 23.05
CA LEU A 419 0.44 42.56 22.21
C LEU A 419 0.89 43.76 23.06
N GLU A 420 0.31 43.99 24.24
CA GLU A 420 0.73 45.08 25.13
C GLU A 420 2.17 44.94 25.63
N THR A 421 2.68 43.71 25.73
CA THR A 421 4.04 43.41 26.21
C THR A 421 5.13 43.54 25.15
N LEU A 422 4.78 43.79 23.88
CA LEU A 422 5.71 43.81 22.75
C LEU A 422 6.17 45.22 22.36
N ASP A 423 7.44 45.33 21.96
CA ASP A 423 8.03 46.56 21.42
C ASP A 423 7.32 47.04 20.14
N ALA A 424 7.27 48.36 19.94
CA ALA A 424 6.52 49.02 18.87
C ALA A 424 6.73 48.45 17.43
N PRO A 425 7.96 48.17 16.94
CA PRO A 425 8.15 47.63 15.59
C PRO A 425 7.67 46.18 15.45
N VAL A 426 7.80 45.38 16.52
CA VAL A 426 7.34 43.98 16.54
C VAL A 426 5.82 43.93 16.65
N LYS A 427 5.22 44.80 17.47
CA LYS A 427 3.77 44.99 17.62
C LYS A 427 3.11 45.34 16.28
N ALA A 428 3.66 46.27 15.51
CA ALA A 428 3.12 46.66 14.20
C ALA A 428 3.12 45.49 13.20
N THR A 429 4.21 44.72 13.17
CA THR A 429 4.33 43.54 12.30
C THR A 429 3.33 42.44 12.69
N TYR A 430 3.13 42.23 13.99
CA TYR A 430 2.15 41.26 14.50
C TYR A 430 0.71 41.68 14.21
N LEU A 431 0.39 42.97 14.36
CA LEU A 431 -0.93 43.52 14.04
C LEU A 431 -1.26 43.39 12.54
N ALA A 432 -0.31 43.68 11.66
CA ALA A 432 -0.49 43.49 10.21
C ALA A 432 -0.76 42.02 9.86
N ARG A 433 -0.07 41.09 10.52
CA ARG A 433 -0.31 39.65 10.33
C ARG A 433 -1.66 39.19 10.88
N LEU A 434 -2.09 39.75 12.02
CA LEU A 434 -3.38 39.46 12.63
C LEU A 434 -4.53 39.95 11.74
N ASP A 435 -4.41 41.16 11.19
CA ASP A 435 -5.36 41.74 10.25
C ASP A 435 -5.50 40.89 8.97
N HIS A 436 -4.37 40.47 8.40
CA HIS A 436 -4.37 39.54 7.27
C HIS A 436 -5.01 38.18 7.60
N MET A 437 -4.84 37.66 8.82
CA MET A 437 -5.46 36.38 9.23
C MET A 437 -6.96 36.51 9.51
N LEU A 438 -7.42 37.66 10.02
CA LEU A 438 -8.83 37.87 10.39
C LEU A 438 -9.69 38.33 9.21
N VAL A 439 -9.17 39.23 8.39
CA VAL A 439 -9.91 39.87 7.29
C VAL A 439 -9.43 39.39 5.92
N GLY A 440 -8.12 39.12 5.78
CA GLY A 440 -7.50 38.74 4.51
C GLY A 440 -7.99 37.42 3.93
N GLU A 441 -8.38 36.44 4.78
CA GLU A 441 -8.99 35.18 4.31
C GLU A 441 -10.52 35.27 4.13
N LEU A 442 -11.18 36.25 4.74
CA LEU A 442 -12.63 36.40 4.66
C LEU A 442 -13.07 36.86 3.27
N ARG A 443 -12.33 37.79 2.67
CA ARG A 443 -12.61 38.33 1.33
C ARG A 443 -12.56 37.27 0.22
N PRO A 444 -11.47 36.49 0.01
CA PRO A 444 -11.44 35.46 -1.03
C PRO A 444 -12.46 34.34 -0.79
N ASN A 445 -12.82 34.05 0.46
CA ASN A 445 -13.86 33.05 0.76
C ASN A 445 -15.27 33.57 0.43
N LEU A 446 -15.55 34.86 0.65
CA LEU A 446 -16.81 35.48 0.27
C LEU A 446 -16.92 35.73 -1.24
N ASP A 447 -15.81 36.08 -1.90
CA ASP A 447 -15.76 36.18 -3.37
C ASP A 447 -16.06 34.82 -4.01
N ARG A 448 -15.47 33.72 -3.49
CA ARG A 448 -15.81 32.35 -3.92
C ARG A 448 -17.27 31.99 -3.67
N LEU A 449 -17.85 32.38 -2.53
CA LEU A 449 -19.26 32.14 -2.23
C LEU A 449 -20.17 32.93 -3.19
N GLN A 450 -19.82 34.18 -3.47
CA GLN A 450 -20.55 35.04 -4.39
C GLN A 450 -20.49 34.52 -5.83
N ASP A 451 -19.33 34.05 -6.27
CA ASP A 451 -19.15 33.45 -7.60
C ASP A 451 -19.90 32.11 -7.72
N ALA A 452 -19.90 31.30 -6.65
CA ALA A 452 -20.70 30.08 -6.58
C ALA A 452 -22.21 30.36 -6.68
N MET A 453 -22.70 31.47 -6.10
CA MET A 453 -24.11 31.86 -6.19
C MET A 453 -24.50 32.55 -7.51
N LYS A 454 -23.53 33.09 -8.27
CA LYS A 454 -23.79 33.66 -9.61
C LYS A 454 -23.89 32.60 -10.70
N ALA A 455 -23.50 31.35 -10.42
CA ALA A 455 -23.49 30.27 -11.41
C ALA A 455 -24.88 29.82 -11.89
N ASP A 456 -25.97 30.29 -11.26
CA ASP A 456 -27.36 29.96 -11.63
C ASP A 456 -28.01 30.92 -12.66
N LEU A 457 -27.22 31.54 -13.55
CA LEU A 457 -27.77 32.41 -14.61
C LEU A 457 -27.44 31.98 -16.06
N VAL A 458 -27.15 30.70 -16.31
CA VAL A 458 -27.13 30.13 -17.68
C VAL A 458 -27.98 28.88 -17.79
#